data_AF-A0A5A7S3F4-F1
#
_entry.id   AF-A0A5A7S3F4-F1
#
_cell.length_a   1.000
_cell.length_b   1.000
_cell.length_c   1.000
_cell.angle_alpha   90.00
_cell.angle_beta   90.00
_cell.angle_gamma   90.00
#
_symmetry.space_group_name_H-M   'P 1'
#
loop_
_entity.id
_entity.type
_entity.pdbx_description
1 polymer ?
#
loop_
_entity_poly.entity_id
_entity_poly.type
_entity_poly.pdbx_seq_one_letter_code
_entity_poly.pdbx_strand_id
1 'polypeptide(L)'
;MCNGYVMAIDEDKDGIDDEKEEILAQKYAPILYFEKKEKLFPVAIQYHLSNSNLNQSTGDGNLLIDASPSIQEISLYTEPDKNYYLDNRKGGINNTGIIEDYQEKLSTLGYTVYCHIIPDGNATVIQHWMFYAFNEGPLNTHEGDWEMVQIILNSYDEPVEAMFSQHISGQKAKWEQVEKEGEHVKVYVARGSHANYFRPYQGKLGFANDIVGKNGKVLKPEDYILILLGEEKNHSSEQAWINFAGRWGDFGSYEDELRGKRGPYGPAYRENGEMWHSPIEWGESLPPLINEILILEWFLYNFVTIFVIFSVISFLVILLFMYRRYKLKGLGPRLSSLFYIDGVNMKSMGNILCIASIIIAVLSLFFPWYTVFGDIQIGEYKTPGMVKLIEIDGLNGLQVNLLEANSGIIQLVALPIPFSLIIGMGILFFILGTVGIEKSRKAGKKYILRGLKFLIPVILIILVIISFATFALQFFSNIEVPQDMKGVLSEISSSPISNEKVLTLPEYGTIYLKWGIGLGSIFLLTAGILSIIAGVFEIFTNQSFFENRKNIA
;
A
#
# COMPACT_ATOMS: atom_id res chain seq x y z
N MET A 1 54.81 33.28 17.02
CA MET A 1 53.53 32.62 17.35
C MET A 1 53.34 31.56 16.28
N CYS A 2 53.62 30.29 16.59
CA CYS A 2 53.30 29.20 15.68
C CYS A 2 51.79 28.97 15.79
N ASN A 3 51.06 29.26 14.72
CA ASN A 3 49.72 28.70 14.53
C ASN A 3 49.92 27.19 14.37
N GLY A 4 49.56 26.42 15.40
CA GLY A 4 49.47 24.97 15.28
C GLY A 4 48.40 24.65 14.26
N TYR A 5 48.81 24.17 13.09
CA TYR A 5 47.93 23.39 12.24
C TYR A 5 47.62 22.12 13.02
N VAL A 6 46.42 22.04 13.59
CA VAL A 6 45.84 20.74 13.95
C VAL A 6 45.69 20.02 12.61
N MET A 7 46.37 18.89 12.44
CA MET A 7 46.19 18.10 11.22
C MET A 7 44.76 17.55 11.25
N ALA A 8 44.05 17.71 10.14
CA ALA A 8 42.78 17.04 9.92
C ALA A 8 42.96 15.53 10.15
N ILE A 9 42.06 14.94 10.93
CA ILE A 9 42.04 13.50 11.20
C ILE A 9 40.97 12.92 10.27
N ASP A 10 41.37 11.88 9.55
CA ASP A 10 40.56 11.16 8.56
C ASP A 10 40.89 9.67 8.80
N GLU A 11 40.19 9.08 9.77
CA GLU A 11 40.49 7.73 10.26
C GLU A 11 40.14 6.67 9.20
N ASP A 12 39.06 6.88 8.45
CA ASP A 12 38.55 5.97 7.43
C ASP A 12 39.07 6.26 6.01
N LYS A 13 39.85 7.32 5.83
CA LYS A 13 40.58 7.67 4.59
C LYS A 13 39.65 7.85 3.40
N ASP A 14 38.45 8.35 3.63
CA ASP A 14 37.49 8.70 2.59
C ASP A 14 37.85 10.07 1.95
N GLY A 15 38.65 10.90 2.64
CA GLY A 15 39.07 12.23 2.22
C GLY A 15 38.27 13.38 2.84
N ILE A 16 37.40 13.09 3.80
CA ILE A 16 36.66 14.02 4.64
C ILE A 16 37.29 14.00 6.04
N ASP A 17 37.29 15.15 6.72
CA ASP A 17 37.79 15.23 8.09
C ASP A 17 36.72 14.75 9.08
N ASP A 18 37.09 13.89 10.02
CA ASP A 18 36.17 13.25 10.99
C ASP A 18 35.33 14.30 11.76
N GLU A 19 35.89 15.47 12.09
CA GLU A 19 35.14 16.56 12.76
C GLU A 19 34.05 17.12 11.83
N LYS A 20 34.36 17.26 10.53
CA LYS A 20 33.36 17.65 9.52
C LYS A 20 32.27 16.59 9.40
N GLU A 21 32.63 15.31 9.39
CA GLU A 21 31.65 14.22 9.35
C GLU A 21 30.71 14.25 10.56
N GLU A 22 31.23 14.37 11.78
CA GLU A 22 30.41 14.46 12.99
C GLU A 22 29.43 15.63 12.93
N ILE A 23 29.88 16.80 12.46
CA ILE A 23 29.04 17.99 12.29
C ILE A 23 27.92 17.73 11.27
N LEU A 24 28.25 17.12 10.12
CA LEU A 24 27.30 16.82 9.07
C LEU A 24 26.27 15.78 9.52
N ALA A 25 26.72 14.70 10.17
CA ALA A 25 25.88 13.64 10.71
C ALA A 25 24.85 14.21 11.69
N GLN A 26 25.28 15.03 12.65
CA GLN A 26 24.37 15.66 13.61
C GLN A 26 23.43 16.68 12.96
N LYS A 27 23.93 17.51 12.04
CA LYS A 27 23.15 18.56 11.38
C LYS A 27 22.00 18.01 10.55
N TYR A 28 22.23 16.89 9.86
CA TYR A 28 21.28 16.30 8.93
C TYR A 28 20.59 15.03 9.44
N ALA A 29 20.78 14.69 10.72
CA ALA A 29 20.14 13.56 11.39
C ALA A 29 18.61 13.55 11.18
N PRO A 30 17.98 12.43 10.79
CA PRO A 30 16.56 12.41 10.43
C PRO A 30 15.63 12.42 11.66
N ILE A 31 14.41 12.92 11.46
CA ILE A 31 13.29 12.69 12.39
C ILE A 31 12.41 11.60 11.80
N LEU A 32 12.28 10.48 12.51
CA LEU A 32 11.52 9.31 12.07
C LEU A 32 10.10 9.37 12.65
N TYR A 33 9.10 9.39 11.79
CA TYR A 33 7.68 9.34 12.15
C TYR A 33 7.12 7.96 11.83
N PHE A 34 6.54 7.32 12.84
CA PHE A 34 5.96 5.98 12.71
C PHE A 34 4.43 6.02 12.73
N GLU A 35 3.81 4.99 12.17
CA GLU A 35 2.38 4.74 12.33
C GLU A 35 2.08 4.21 13.74
N LYS A 36 0.90 4.51 14.29
CA LYS A 36 0.54 4.18 15.68
C LYS A 36 0.57 2.68 16.03
N LYS A 37 0.51 1.79 15.04
CA LYS A 37 0.57 0.33 15.26
C LYS A 37 1.94 -0.26 14.94
N GLU A 38 2.94 0.57 14.65
CA GLU A 38 4.32 0.08 14.53
C GLU A 38 4.77 -0.54 15.86
N LYS A 39 5.45 -1.67 15.75
CA LYS A 39 6.04 -2.42 16.85
C LYS A 39 7.56 -2.28 16.81
N LEU A 40 8.16 -2.34 15.63
CA LEU A 40 9.60 -2.44 15.44
C LEU A 40 10.17 -1.04 15.15
N PHE A 41 11.27 -0.72 15.82
CA PHE A 41 11.98 0.55 15.65
C PHE A 41 13.46 0.26 15.37
N PRO A 42 14.22 1.24 14.84
CA PRO A 42 15.63 1.05 14.53
C PRO A 42 16.41 0.57 15.74
N VAL A 43 17.21 -0.49 15.57
CA VAL A 43 17.95 -1.15 16.64
C VAL A 43 19.36 -1.47 16.19
N ALA A 44 20.28 -1.52 17.13
CA ALA A 44 21.65 -1.91 16.86
C ALA A 44 21.73 -3.35 16.33
N ILE A 45 22.61 -3.58 15.35
CA ILE A 45 22.86 -4.89 14.71
C ILE A 45 23.18 -6.00 15.72
N GLN A 46 23.73 -5.65 16.89
CA GLN A 46 24.04 -6.58 17.96
C GLN A 46 22.80 -7.34 18.45
N TYR A 47 21.61 -6.74 18.40
CA TYR A 47 20.38 -7.46 18.71
C TYR A 47 20.18 -8.64 17.75
N HIS A 48 20.32 -8.41 16.45
CA HIS A 48 20.11 -9.48 15.47
C HIS A 48 21.25 -10.50 15.54
N LEU A 49 22.50 -10.05 15.52
CA LEU A 49 23.67 -10.94 15.57
C LEU A 49 23.67 -11.86 16.81
N SER A 50 23.37 -11.32 18.00
CA SER A 50 23.32 -12.13 19.23
C SER A 50 22.16 -13.13 19.28
N ASN A 51 21.18 -12.99 18.39
CA ASN A 51 20.06 -13.92 18.25
C ASN A 51 20.16 -14.80 16.99
N SER A 52 21.13 -14.59 16.10
CA SER A 52 21.22 -15.30 14.82
C SER A 52 22.35 -16.32 14.75
N ASN A 53 22.16 -17.41 14.01
CA ASN A 53 23.21 -18.32 13.57
C ASN A 53 23.80 -17.81 12.25
N LEU A 54 25.07 -18.10 11.96
CA LEU A 54 25.63 -17.97 10.63
C LEU A 54 25.47 -19.29 9.88
N ASN A 55 24.83 -19.22 8.72
CA ASN A 55 24.58 -20.36 7.84
C ASN A 55 25.08 -20.08 6.41
N GLN A 56 25.19 -21.14 5.62
CA GLN A 56 25.43 -21.09 4.18
C GLN A 56 24.35 -21.88 3.45
N SER A 57 23.72 -21.28 2.44
CA SER A 57 22.78 -21.98 1.56
C SER A 57 23.54 -22.64 0.41
N THR A 58 23.40 -23.96 0.29
CA THR A 58 24.05 -24.78 -0.73
C THR A 58 23.02 -25.57 -1.53
N GLY A 59 23.40 -26.12 -2.68
CA GLY A 59 22.49 -26.96 -3.48
C GLY A 59 21.96 -28.20 -2.75
N ASP A 60 22.66 -28.65 -1.69
CA ASP A 60 22.28 -29.80 -0.87
C ASP A 60 21.50 -29.39 0.41
N GLY A 61 21.19 -28.10 0.58
CA GLY A 61 20.49 -27.54 1.73
C GLY A 61 21.33 -26.53 2.53
N ASN A 62 20.90 -26.26 3.77
CA ASN A 62 21.49 -25.25 4.64
C ASN A 62 22.58 -25.85 5.56
N LEU A 63 23.79 -25.29 5.48
CA LEU A 63 24.92 -25.66 6.33
C LEU A 63 25.06 -24.64 7.47
N LEU A 64 24.99 -25.13 8.72
CA LEU A 64 25.32 -24.32 9.90
C LEU A 64 26.84 -24.12 9.99
N ILE A 65 27.27 -22.86 10.01
CA ILE A 65 28.67 -22.47 10.11
C ILE A 65 29.03 -22.16 11.57
N ASP A 66 28.28 -21.25 12.21
CA ASP A 66 28.42 -20.94 13.62
C ASP A 66 27.04 -20.68 14.25
N ALA A 67 26.79 -21.27 15.42
CA ALA A 67 25.53 -21.10 16.15
C ALA A 67 25.47 -19.82 17.01
N SER A 68 26.53 -19.02 17.08
CA SER A 68 26.63 -17.76 17.83
C SER A 68 27.78 -16.90 17.27
N PRO A 69 27.69 -16.47 16.00
CA PRO A 69 28.76 -15.76 15.31
C PRO A 69 29.08 -14.41 15.96
N SER A 70 30.35 -14.03 15.89
CA SER A 70 30.84 -12.71 16.31
C SER A 70 30.95 -11.72 15.14
N ILE A 71 31.07 -10.42 15.44
CA ILE A 71 31.30 -9.37 14.41
C ILE A 71 32.58 -9.69 13.60
N GLN A 72 33.65 -10.10 14.28
CA GLN A 72 34.93 -10.41 13.63
C GLN A 72 34.82 -11.66 12.75
N GLU A 73 34.01 -12.63 13.14
CA GLU A 73 33.80 -13.83 12.35
C GLU A 73 33.00 -13.57 11.08
N ILE A 74 31.85 -12.88 11.19
CA ILE A 74 31.04 -12.58 10.00
C ILE A 74 31.80 -11.70 9.00
N SER A 75 32.74 -10.86 9.48
CA SER A 75 33.56 -10.00 8.62
C SER A 75 34.46 -10.76 7.64
N LEU A 76 34.67 -12.05 7.85
CA LEU A 76 35.49 -12.90 6.97
C LEU A 76 34.72 -13.36 5.72
N TYR A 77 33.41 -13.19 5.68
CA TYR A 77 32.53 -13.69 4.62
C TYR A 77 32.15 -12.56 3.66
N THR A 78 33.06 -12.25 2.75
CA THR A 78 33.00 -11.09 1.83
C THR A 78 32.54 -11.43 0.41
N GLU A 79 32.17 -12.68 0.15
CA GLU A 79 31.78 -13.17 -1.18
C GLU A 79 30.25 -13.38 -1.25
N PRO A 80 29.48 -12.49 -1.90
CA PRO A 80 28.02 -12.58 -1.93
C PRO A 80 27.49 -13.81 -2.68
N ASP A 81 28.25 -14.34 -3.66
CA ASP A 81 27.89 -15.54 -4.44
C ASP A 81 27.95 -16.83 -3.61
N LYS A 82 28.52 -16.78 -2.40
CA LYS A 82 28.59 -17.93 -1.49
C LYS A 82 27.34 -18.14 -0.66
N ASN A 83 26.36 -17.24 -0.73
CA ASN A 83 25.04 -17.40 -0.09
C ASN A 83 25.09 -17.58 1.43
N TYR A 84 25.96 -16.84 2.12
CA TYR A 84 25.96 -16.79 3.59
C TYR A 84 24.80 -15.95 4.11
N TYR A 85 24.28 -16.30 5.28
CA TYR A 85 23.16 -15.56 5.88
C TYR A 85 23.07 -15.74 7.39
N LEU A 86 22.45 -14.77 8.05
CA LEU A 86 22.16 -14.77 9.48
C LEU A 86 20.71 -15.20 9.73
N ASP A 87 20.52 -16.34 10.37
CA ASP A 87 19.21 -16.94 10.64
C ASP A 87 18.83 -16.76 12.12
N ASN A 88 17.75 -16.02 12.38
CA ASN A 88 17.40 -15.61 13.74
C ASN A 88 16.72 -16.74 14.53
N ARG A 89 17.34 -17.17 15.62
CA ARG A 89 16.85 -18.28 16.46
C ARG A 89 15.51 -18.01 17.15
N LYS A 90 14.99 -16.79 17.16
CA LYS A 90 13.75 -16.42 17.85
C LYS A 90 12.49 -16.67 17.02
N GLY A 91 12.61 -16.82 15.72
CA GLY A 91 11.46 -16.99 14.83
C GLY A 91 11.88 -16.90 13.38
N GLY A 92 10.91 -16.77 12.49
CA GLY A 92 11.17 -16.60 11.07
C GLY A 92 9.92 -16.16 10.34
N ILE A 93 9.88 -16.32 9.02
CA ILE A 93 8.78 -15.78 8.18
C ILE A 93 7.39 -16.26 8.64
N ASN A 94 7.27 -17.51 9.10
CA ASN A 94 6.02 -18.11 9.58
C ASN A 94 5.83 -18.05 11.12
N ASN A 95 6.77 -17.45 11.85
CA ASN A 95 6.76 -17.39 13.31
C ASN A 95 7.25 -16.03 13.81
N THR A 96 6.33 -15.19 14.28
CA THR A 96 6.60 -13.82 14.73
C THR A 96 7.34 -13.70 16.07
N GLY A 97 7.99 -14.77 16.56
CA GLY A 97 8.72 -14.77 17.84
C GLY A 97 9.85 -13.73 17.92
N ILE A 98 10.42 -13.30 16.78
CA ILE A 98 11.38 -12.18 16.72
C ILE A 98 10.74 -10.87 17.17
N ILE A 99 9.49 -10.62 16.77
CA ILE A 99 8.74 -9.41 17.14
C ILE A 99 8.47 -9.42 18.64
N GLU A 100 8.08 -10.58 19.17
CA GLU A 100 7.79 -10.76 20.60
C GLU A 100 9.05 -10.53 21.46
N ASP A 101 10.18 -11.19 21.12
CA ASP A 101 11.45 -11.03 21.84
C ASP A 101 11.97 -9.57 21.77
N TYR A 102 11.82 -8.92 20.61
CA TYR A 102 12.16 -7.51 20.46
C TYR A 102 11.31 -6.60 21.35
N GLN A 103 9.98 -6.80 21.38
CA GLN A 103 9.08 -6.00 22.22
C GLN A 103 9.39 -6.15 23.70
N GLU A 104 9.68 -7.38 24.16
CA GLU A 104 10.03 -7.65 25.55
C GLU A 104 11.30 -6.92 25.97
N LYS A 105 12.26 -6.76 25.06
CA LYS A 105 13.57 -6.13 25.33
C LYS A 105 13.65 -4.66 24.94
N LEU A 106 12.62 -4.10 24.29
CA LEU A 106 12.62 -2.74 23.73
C LEU A 106 13.13 -1.67 24.70
N SER A 107 12.74 -1.75 25.98
CA SER A 107 13.16 -0.80 27.01
C SER A 107 14.67 -0.78 27.31
N THR A 108 15.39 -1.86 26.94
CA THR A 108 16.83 -2.03 27.19
C THR A 108 17.68 -1.86 25.93
N LEU A 109 17.09 -2.01 24.75
CA LEU A 109 17.83 -1.97 23.48
C LEU A 109 18.18 -0.55 23.04
N GLY A 110 17.33 0.43 23.36
CA GLY A 110 17.44 1.78 22.81
C GLY A 110 17.15 1.82 21.31
N TYR A 111 17.45 2.96 20.68
CA TYR A 111 17.31 3.16 19.23
C TYR A 111 18.65 3.52 18.62
N THR A 112 18.90 3.03 17.40
CA THR A 112 20.18 3.23 16.71
C THR A 112 19.97 3.62 15.25
N VAL A 113 20.70 4.64 14.82
CA VAL A 113 20.83 5.05 13.42
C VAL A 113 22.31 5.08 13.09
N TYR A 114 22.70 4.50 11.96
CA TYR A 114 24.08 4.53 11.49
C TYR A 114 24.22 5.60 10.41
N CYS A 115 25.27 6.42 10.46
CA CYS A 115 25.52 7.46 9.49
C CYS A 115 26.78 7.13 8.70
N HIS A 116 26.71 7.18 7.37
CA HIS A 116 27.86 7.03 6.49
C HIS A 116 27.96 8.30 5.65
N ILE A 117 29.11 8.94 5.67
CA ILE A 117 29.37 10.16 4.92
C ILE A 117 30.48 9.83 3.94
N ILE A 118 30.30 10.21 2.68
CA ILE A 118 31.22 9.82 1.63
C ILE A 118 31.29 10.90 0.55
N PRO A 119 32.47 11.22 -0.02
CA PRO A 119 32.57 12.06 -1.20
C PRO A 119 32.21 11.27 -2.47
N ASP A 120 31.39 11.88 -3.32
CA ASP A 120 31.08 11.35 -4.66
C ASP A 120 31.26 12.46 -5.69
N GLY A 121 32.40 12.42 -6.39
CA GLY A 121 32.85 13.49 -7.27
C GLY A 121 33.12 14.81 -6.52
N ASN A 122 32.33 15.84 -6.81
CA ASN A 122 32.40 17.14 -6.11
C ASN A 122 31.30 17.31 -5.06
N ALA A 123 30.51 16.27 -4.80
CA ALA A 123 29.43 16.27 -3.84
C ALA A 123 29.83 15.48 -2.59
N THR A 124 29.13 15.73 -1.49
CA THR A 124 29.19 14.92 -0.27
C THR A 124 27.83 14.27 -0.08
N VAL A 125 27.79 12.95 0.09
CA VAL A 125 26.58 12.20 0.36
C VAL A 125 26.54 11.84 1.84
N ILE A 126 25.40 12.06 2.47
CA ILE A 126 25.15 11.72 3.87
C ILE A 126 24.05 10.67 3.89
N GLN A 127 24.38 9.45 4.28
CA GLN A 127 23.44 8.34 4.39
C GLN A 127 23.13 8.07 5.85
N HIS A 128 21.86 7.81 6.15
CA HIS A 128 21.40 7.32 7.44
C HIS A 128 20.75 5.97 7.24
N TRP A 129 21.37 4.95 7.80
CA TRP A 129 20.95 3.56 7.75
C TRP A 129 20.24 3.17 9.04
N MET A 130 19.10 2.50 8.91
CA MET A 130 18.31 1.97 10.00
C MET A 130 18.18 0.46 9.85
N PHE A 131 18.51 -0.25 10.92
CA PHE A 131 18.31 -1.69 10.98
C PHE A 131 17.08 -2.03 11.81
N TYR A 132 16.20 -2.90 11.31
CA TYR A 132 15.04 -3.41 12.04
C TYR A 132 15.16 -4.91 12.28
N ALA A 133 14.62 -5.38 13.40
CA ALA A 133 14.73 -6.79 13.78
C ALA A 133 14.03 -7.76 12.80
N PHE A 134 12.97 -7.30 12.15
CA PHE A 134 12.09 -8.09 11.30
C PHE A 134 11.30 -7.15 10.38
N ASN A 135 10.90 -7.59 9.20
CA ASN A 135 9.99 -6.90 8.30
C ASN A 135 8.65 -7.65 8.29
N GLU A 136 7.56 -7.02 8.76
CA GLU A 136 6.18 -7.55 8.69
C GLU A 136 5.36 -6.92 7.55
N GLY A 137 6.04 -6.49 6.49
CA GLY A 137 5.48 -5.91 5.28
C GLY A 137 4.50 -6.87 4.58
N PRO A 138 3.42 -6.36 3.94
CA PRO A 138 2.40 -7.20 3.31
C PRO A 138 2.91 -8.10 2.18
N LEU A 139 3.98 -7.71 1.50
CA LEU A 139 4.55 -8.42 0.35
C LEU A 139 5.84 -9.18 0.66
N ASN A 140 6.66 -8.62 1.55
CA ASN A 140 8.04 -9.01 1.76
C ASN A 140 8.32 -9.25 3.24
N THR A 141 7.59 -10.17 3.88
CA THR A 141 7.91 -10.55 5.25
C THR A 141 9.26 -11.27 5.30
N HIS A 142 10.21 -10.75 6.08
CA HIS A 142 11.55 -11.33 6.22
C HIS A 142 12.22 -11.00 7.55
N GLU A 143 13.24 -11.78 7.89
CA GLU A 143 14.08 -11.54 9.06
C GLU A 143 15.08 -10.43 8.77
N GLY A 144 15.33 -9.59 9.78
CA GLY A 144 16.18 -8.39 9.65
C GLY A 144 15.67 -7.41 8.60
N ASP A 145 16.09 -6.16 8.66
CA ASP A 145 15.76 -5.20 7.62
C ASP A 145 16.76 -4.05 7.60
N TRP A 146 17.17 -3.63 6.41
CA TRP A 146 18.07 -2.49 6.22
C TRP A 146 17.41 -1.46 5.34
N GLU A 147 17.13 -0.30 5.92
CA GLU A 147 16.53 0.83 5.23
C GLU A 147 17.45 2.05 5.31
N MET A 148 17.38 2.95 4.32
CA MET A 148 18.31 4.07 4.19
C MET A 148 17.62 5.33 3.68
N VAL A 149 18.04 6.47 4.24
CA VAL A 149 17.77 7.78 3.64
C VAL A 149 19.09 8.49 3.39
N GLN A 150 19.25 9.14 2.24
CA GLN A 150 20.44 9.92 1.93
C GLN A 150 20.12 11.35 1.51
N ILE A 151 21.08 12.25 1.77
CA ILE A 151 21.05 13.66 1.40
C ILE A 151 22.31 13.94 0.60
N ILE A 152 22.16 14.62 -0.54
CA ILE A 152 23.29 15.05 -1.37
C ILE A 152 23.57 16.53 -1.09
N LEU A 153 24.82 16.82 -0.73
CA LEU A 153 25.36 18.17 -0.66
C LEU A 153 26.17 18.47 -1.92
N ASN A 154 26.01 19.68 -2.47
CA ASN A 154 26.83 20.14 -3.58
C ASN A 154 28.26 20.51 -3.12
N SER A 155 29.08 21.01 -4.05
CA SER A 155 30.47 21.43 -3.78
C SER A 155 30.62 22.61 -2.80
N TYR A 156 29.52 23.20 -2.34
CA TYR A 156 29.47 24.29 -1.36
C TYR A 156 28.86 23.85 -0.03
N ASP A 157 28.73 22.53 0.20
CA ASP A 157 28.09 21.92 1.36
C ASP A 157 26.60 22.30 1.51
N GLU A 158 25.93 22.67 0.40
CA GLU A 158 24.51 23.00 0.37
C GLU A 158 23.67 21.78 -0.06
N PRO A 159 22.61 21.43 0.66
CA PRO A 159 21.77 20.28 0.33
C PRO A 159 20.92 20.55 -0.91
N VAL A 160 20.98 19.63 -1.89
CA VAL A 160 20.30 19.78 -3.19
C VAL A 160 19.22 18.73 -3.43
N GLU A 161 19.38 17.53 -2.88
CA GLU A 161 18.46 16.42 -3.11
C GLU A 161 18.46 15.45 -1.91
N ALA A 162 17.38 14.68 -1.77
CA ALA A 162 17.31 13.57 -0.84
C ALA A 162 16.68 12.34 -1.51
N MET A 163 17.13 11.15 -1.11
CA MET A 163 16.62 9.87 -1.60
C MET A 163 16.24 8.98 -0.44
N PHE A 164 15.03 8.43 -0.46
CA PHE A 164 14.52 7.55 0.58
C PHE A 164 14.29 6.15 0.00
N SER A 165 14.85 5.12 0.64
CA SER A 165 14.65 3.73 0.25
C SER A 165 13.19 3.29 0.43
N GLN A 166 12.72 2.50 -0.52
CA GLN A 166 11.39 1.89 -0.50
C GLN A 166 11.50 0.49 -1.10
N HIS A 167 11.52 -0.54 -0.25
CA HIS A 167 11.67 -1.94 -0.67
C HIS A 167 12.99 -2.16 -1.44
N ILE A 168 12.94 -2.70 -2.65
CA ILE A 168 14.11 -2.90 -3.56
C ILE A 168 14.44 -1.65 -4.40
N SER A 169 13.87 -0.50 -4.06
CA SER A 169 14.02 0.74 -4.84
C SER A 169 13.98 1.94 -3.89
N GLY A 170 13.40 3.06 -4.33
CA GLY A 170 13.29 4.26 -3.55
C GLY A 170 12.60 5.37 -4.31
N GLN A 171 12.68 6.57 -3.76
CA GLN A 171 12.19 7.79 -4.38
C GLN A 171 13.17 8.93 -4.11
N LYS A 172 13.37 9.80 -5.10
CA LYS A 172 14.19 11.01 -4.95
C LYS A 172 13.34 12.28 -4.93
N ALA A 173 13.77 13.29 -4.19
CA ALA A 173 13.10 14.58 -4.10
C ALA A 173 14.11 15.71 -4.02
N LYS A 174 13.88 16.79 -4.78
CA LYS A 174 14.66 18.02 -4.64
C LYS A 174 14.57 18.52 -3.21
N TRP A 175 15.65 19.13 -2.71
CA TRP A 175 15.70 19.61 -1.33
C TRP A 175 14.52 20.51 -0.97
N GLU A 176 14.08 21.39 -1.87
CA GLU A 176 12.91 22.26 -1.66
C GLU A 176 11.57 21.52 -1.45
N GLN A 177 11.46 20.27 -1.91
CA GLN A 177 10.26 19.44 -1.75
C GLN A 177 10.27 18.61 -0.45
N VAL A 178 11.42 18.47 0.21
CA VAL A 178 11.58 17.63 1.40
C VAL A 178 11.06 18.36 2.64
N GLU A 179 10.16 17.72 3.40
CA GLU A 179 9.69 18.25 4.68
C GLU A 179 10.78 18.12 5.75
N LYS A 180 11.01 19.19 6.53
CA LYS A 180 12.10 19.27 7.51
C LYS A 180 11.68 20.02 8.78
N GLU A 181 12.43 19.84 9.85
CA GLU A 181 12.47 20.71 11.03
C GLU A 181 13.92 21.21 11.20
N GLY A 182 14.18 22.47 10.85
CA GLY A 182 15.56 22.91 10.60
C GLY A 182 16.15 22.15 9.40
N GLU A 183 17.33 21.55 9.59
CA GLU A 183 17.99 20.70 8.59
C GLU A 183 17.67 19.21 8.76
N HIS A 184 16.90 18.84 9.80
CA HIS A 184 16.49 17.46 10.04
C HIS A 184 15.33 17.08 9.12
N VAL A 185 15.58 16.16 8.19
CA VAL A 185 14.56 15.65 7.27
C VAL A 185 13.50 14.84 8.02
N LYS A 186 12.23 15.00 7.63
CA LYS A 186 11.13 14.19 8.16
C LYS A 186 10.98 12.94 7.31
N VAL A 187 11.20 11.79 7.93
CA VAL A 187 11.05 10.48 7.31
C VAL A 187 9.79 9.85 7.85
N TYR A 188 8.86 9.49 6.97
CA TYR A 188 7.62 8.80 7.35
C TYR A 188 7.79 7.31 7.07
N VAL A 189 8.00 6.53 8.13
CA VAL A 189 8.31 5.10 8.04
C VAL A 189 7.01 4.30 7.91
N ALA A 190 6.92 3.48 6.87
CA ALA A 190 5.79 2.59 6.65
C ALA A 190 5.72 1.49 7.71
N ARG A 191 4.51 1.18 8.16
CA ARG A 191 4.31 0.17 9.19
C ARG A 191 4.73 -1.21 8.69
N GLY A 192 5.63 -1.86 9.43
CA GLY A 192 6.05 -3.25 9.23
C GLY A 192 7.04 -3.45 8.08
N SER A 193 6.88 -2.75 6.96
CA SER A 193 7.81 -2.80 5.82
C SER A 193 9.00 -1.86 5.96
N HIS A 194 8.92 -0.88 6.87
CA HIS A 194 9.94 0.14 7.14
C HIS A 194 10.36 1.03 5.96
N ALA A 195 9.74 0.88 4.79
CA ALA A 195 9.95 1.76 3.64
C ALA A 195 9.77 3.24 4.01
N ASN A 196 10.64 4.10 3.49
CA ASN A 196 10.75 5.50 3.87
C ASN A 196 10.03 6.43 2.87
N TYR A 197 9.15 7.29 3.39
CA TYR A 197 8.33 8.20 2.57
C TYR A 197 8.52 9.67 2.93
N PHE A 198 8.32 10.55 1.92
CA PHE A 198 8.42 12.00 2.05
C PHE A 198 7.17 12.67 2.64
N ARG A 199 6.03 11.97 2.69
CA ARG A 199 4.75 12.48 3.25
C ARG A 199 4.04 11.39 4.05
N PRO A 200 3.25 11.77 5.07
CA PRO A 200 2.58 10.82 5.98
C PRO A 200 1.36 10.11 5.37
N TYR A 201 1.05 10.38 4.10
CA TYR A 201 -0.11 9.85 3.39
C TYR A 201 0.25 9.11 2.10
N GLN A 202 1.55 8.96 1.81
CA GLN A 202 2.06 8.14 0.69
C GLN A 202 1.93 6.64 1.00
N GLY A 203 2.36 5.82 0.03
CA GLY A 203 2.39 4.37 0.12
C GLY A 203 1.05 3.71 -0.26
N LYS A 204 0.04 4.50 -0.64
CA LYS A 204 -1.29 3.97 -1.01
C LYS A 204 -1.37 3.52 -2.45
N LEU A 205 -0.46 3.98 -3.28
CA LEU A 205 -0.36 3.59 -4.68
C LEU A 205 0.89 2.72 -4.86
N GLY A 206 0.76 1.66 -5.66
CA GLY A 206 1.85 0.72 -5.93
C GLY A 206 1.60 -0.66 -5.32
N PHE A 207 2.57 -1.54 -5.51
CA PHE A 207 2.47 -2.96 -5.15
C PHE A 207 2.43 -3.17 -3.63
N ALA A 208 3.32 -2.53 -2.88
CA ALA A 208 3.40 -2.76 -1.44
C ALA A 208 2.15 -2.30 -0.65
N ASN A 209 1.42 -1.28 -1.16
CA ASN A 209 0.25 -0.69 -0.50
C ASN A 209 0.50 -0.43 1.00
N ASP A 210 1.62 0.24 1.28
CA ASP A 210 2.08 0.54 2.60
C ASP A 210 1.10 1.39 3.43
N ILE A 211 1.29 1.26 4.74
CA ILE A 211 0.51 2.00 5.72
C ILE A 211 1.44 2.98 6.40
N VAL A 212 1.46 4.19 5.85
CA VAL A 212 2.24 5.32 6.32
C VAL A 212 1.38 6.24 7.19
N GLY A 213 2.00 6.87 8.19
CA GLY A 213 1.32 7.83 9.06
C GLY A 213 2.29 8.64 9.91
N LYS A 214 1.73 9.63 10.60
CA LYS A 214 2.43 10.44 11.62
C LYS A 214 1.70 10.45 12.96
N ASN A 215 0.97 9.37 13.23
CA ASN A 215 0.04 9.23 14.35
C ASN A 215 0.59 8.32 15.47
N GLY A 216 1.82 7.83 15.33
CA GLY A 216 2.50 6.97 16.30
C GLY A 216 3.69 7.64 16.95
N LYS A 217 4.72 6.84 17.24
CA LYS A 217 5.97 7.30 17.84
C LYS A 217 6.72 8.22 16.88
N VAL A 218 7.43 9.19 17.44
CA VAL A 218 8.38 10.04 16.71
C VAL A 218 9.72 9.86 17.39
N LEU A 219 10.77 9.58 16.62
CA LEU A 219 12.15 9.56 17.08
C LEU A 219 12.87 10.78 16.50
N LYS A 220 13.28 11.69 17.37
CA LYS A 220 14.14 12.82 17.04
C LYS A 220 15.62 12.45 17.23
N PRO A 221 16.57 13.23 16.71
CA PRO A 221 18.00 12.98 16.91
C PRO A 221 18.42 12.73 18.37
N GLU A 222 17.78 13.40 19.33
CA GLU A 222 18.03 13.19 20.76
C GLU A 222 17.50 11.86 21.34
N ASP A 223 16.65 11.14 20.60
CA ASP A 223 16.01 9.90 21.06
C ASP A 223 16.78 8.64 20.66
N TYR A 224 17.76 8.73 19.76
CA TYR A 224 18.54 7.59 19.26
C TYR A 224 20.05 7.84 19.33
N ILE A 225 20.81 6.75 19.32
CA ILE A 225 22.26 6.79 19.20
C ILE A 225 22.61 6.87 17.71
N LEU A 226 23.30 7.94 17.32
CA LEU A 226 23.85 8.11 15.98
C LEU A 226 25.28 7.55 15.96
N ILE A 227 25.54 6.55 15.13
CA ILE A 227 26.86 5.90 14.99
C ILE A 227 27.44 6.26 13.63
N LEU A 228 28.51 7.04 13.60
CA LEU A 228 29.26 7.33 12.37
C LEU A 228 30.00 6.06 11.94
N LEU A 229 29.83 5.66 10.68
CA LEU A 229 30.43 4.49 10.05
C LEU A 229 31.65 4.93 9.26
N GLY A 230 32.74 4.16 9.37
CA GLY A 230 33.84 4.25 8.43
C GLY A 230 33.61 3.41 7.18
N GLU A 231 34.55 3.50 6.25
CA GLU A 231 34.54 2.78 4.97
C GLU A 231 34.74 1.26 5.06
N GLU A 232 34.21 0.52 4.07
CA GLU A 232 34.33 -0.96 3.97
C GLU A 232 35.78 -1.45 4.19
N LYS A 233 36.78 -0.72 3.66
CA LYS A 233 38.19 -1.12 3.77
C LYS A 233 38.94 -0.46 4.91
N ASN A 234 38.31 0.45 5.64
CA ASN A 234 38.98 1.25 6.66
C ASN A 234 38.00 1.71 7.73
N HIS A 235 37.46 0.76 8.48
CA HIS A 235 36.57 1.01 9.61
C HIS A 235 37.21 0.49 10.91
N SER A 236 36.66 0.89 12.06
CA SER A 236 37.06 0.33 13.35
C SER A 236 36.74 -1.17 13.47
N SER A 237 37.37 -1.89 14.39
CA SER A 237 37.11 -3.33 14.59
C SER A 237 35.68 -3.64 15.05
N GLU A 238 34.99 -2.66 15.65
CA GLU A 238 33.59 -2.78 16.07
C GLU A 238 32.62 -2.70 14.88
N GLN A 239 33.09 -2.15 13.74
CA GLN A 239 32.34 -1.98 12.50
C GLN A 239 32.68 -3.02 11.44
N ALA A 240 33.47 -4.06 11.77
CA ALA A 240 33.86 -5.09 10.82
C ALA A 240 32.69 -5.87 10.19
N TRP A 241 31.48 -5.75 10.74
CA TRP A 241 30.26 -6.27 10.15
C TRP A 241 29.90 -5.61 8.81
N ILE A 242 30.45 -4.43 8.48
CA ILE A 242 30.27 -3.78 7.16
C ILE A 242 30.75 -4.71 6.04
N ASN A 243 31.81 -5.49 6.27
CA ASN A 243 32.39 -6.44 5.31
C ASN A 243 31.57 -7.72 5.11
N PHE A 244 30.51 -7.91 5.89
CA PHE A 244 29.71 -9.11 5.73
C PHE A 244 28.84 -9.01 4.47
N ALA A 245 29.22 -9.78 3.45
CA ALA A 245 28.51 -9.87 2.17
C ALA A 245 27.29 -10.79 2.20
N GLY A 246 27.02 -11.43 3.33
CA GLY A 246 25.86 -12.29 3.50
C GLY A 246 24.57 -11.52 3.79
N ARG A 247 23.47 -12.27 3.85
CA ARG A 247 22.13 -11.75 4.12
C ARG A 247 21.87 -11.62 5.63
N TRP A 248 21.18 -10.55 6.01
CA TRP A 248 20.76 -10.26 7.39
C TRP A 248 19.37 -10.83 7.66
N GLY A 249 19.22 -12.15 7.52
CA GLY A 249 17.96 -12.87 7.65
C GLY A 249 17.99 -14.16 6.83
N ASP A 250 16.96 -15.01 6.99
CA ASP A 250 16.84 -16.28 6.26
C ASP A 250 17.07 -16.13 4.73
N PHE A 251 17.67 -17.18 4.15
CA PHE A 251 18.04 -17.20 2.74
C PHE A 251 16.84 -17.43 1.81
N GLY A 252 15.81 -18.17 2.24
CA GLY A 252 14.61 -18.44 1.44
C GLY A 252 14.85 -19.16 0.10
N SER A 253 13.80 -19.25 -0.72
CA SER A 253 13.82 -19.82 -2.07
C SER A 253 14.14 -18.77 -3.15
N TYR A 254 14.24 -19.16 -4.42
CA TYR A 254 14.45 -18.22 -5.54
C TYR A 254 13.25 -17.26 -5.71
N GLU A 255 12.04 -17.76 -5.49
CA GLU A 255 10.81 -16.97 -5.52
C GLU A 255 10.79 -15.93 -4.39
N ASP A 256 11.37 -16.26 -3.24
CA ASP A 256 11.52 -15.31 -2.12
C ASP A 256 12.42 -14.14 -2.50
N GLU A 257 13.44 -14.35 -3.33
CA GLU A 257 14.29 -13.26 -3.84
C GLU A 257 13.51 -12.27 -4.68
N LEU A 258 12.72 -12.78 -5.63
CA LEU A 258 11.90 -11.94 -6.52
C LEU A 258 10.86 -11.11 -5.77
N ARG A 259 10.47 -11.55 -4.56
CA ARG A 259 9.51 -10.85 -3.69
C ARG A 259 10.17 -10.02 -2.59
N GLY A 260 11.49 -10.07 -2.48
CA GLY A 260 12.23 -9.42 -1.39
C GLY A 260 11.99 -10.06 -0.02
N LYS A 261 11.61 -11.34 0.05
CA LYS A 261 11.38 -12.11 1.30
C LYS A 261 12.64 -12.74 1.89
N ARG A 262 13.77 -12.65 1.19
CA ARG A 262 15.07 -13.01 1.75
C ARG A 262 15.54 -11.89 2.68
N GLY A 263 16.30 -12.24 3.70
CA GLY A 263 17.05 -11.24 4.46
C GLY A 263 17.83 -10.31 3.51
N PRO A 264 17.79 -8.99 3.73
CA PRO A 264 18.51 -8.06 2.86
C PRO A 264 20.01 -8.20 3.06
N TYR A 265 20.78 -7.81 2.06
CA TYR A 265 22.22 -7.61 2.24
C TYR A 265 22.50 -6.45 3.20
N GLY A 266 23.70 -6.43 3.78
CA GLY A 266 24.15 -5.29 4.58
C GLY A 266 24.41 -4.03 3.73
N PRO A 267 24.61 -2.86 4.34
CA PRO A 267 24.77 -1.57 3.65
C PRO A 267 25.74 -1.59 2.47
N ALA A 268 26.95 -2.14 2.64
CA ALA A 268 27.97 -2.23 1.59
C ALA A 268 27.61 -3.11 0.39
N TYR A 269 26.60 -3.98 0.53
CA TYR A 269 26.24 -4.99 -0.48
C TYR A 269 24.79 -4.84 -0.98
N ARG A 270 24.03 -3.84 -0.50
CA ARG A 270 22.66 -3.55 -0.95
C ARG A 270 22.65 -3.05 -2.40
N GLU A 271 21.68 -3.51 -3.19
CA GLU A 271 21.57 -3.22 -4.63
C GLU A 271 22.90 -3.44 -5.38
N ASN A 272 23.50 -4.64 -5.22
CA ASN A 272 24.82 -4.99 -5.77
C ASN A 272 25.96 -4.05 -5.31
N GLY A 273 25.79 -3.39 -4.16
CA GLY A 273 26.72 -2.42 -3.59
C GLY A 273 26.57 -1.00 -4.16
N GLU A 274 25.65 -0.75 -5.09
CA GLU A 274 25.44 0.58 -5.69
C GLU A 274 25.09 1.63 -4.65
N MET A 275 24.27 1.28 -3.65
CA MET A 275 23.89 2.20 -2.57
C MET A 275 25.12 2.70 -1.77
N TRP A 276 26.16 1.89 -1.59
CA TRP A 276 27.33 2.26 -0.80
C TRP A 276 28.45 2.85 -1.66
N HIS A 277 28.77 2.21 -2.79
CA HIS A 277 29.94 2.55 -3.60
C HIS A 277 29.66 3.60 -4.69
N SER A 278 28.40 3.74 -5.13
CA SER A 278 27.97 4.68 -6.17
C SER A 278 26.67 5.38 -5.79
N PRO A 279 26.60 6.06 -4.63
CA PRO A 279 25.33 6.53 -4.05
C PRO A 279 24.59 7.57 -4.91
N ILE A 280 25.30 8.40 -5.69
CA ILE A 280 24.65 9.32 -6.63
C ILE A 280 24.06 8.57 -7.82
N GLU A 281 24.76 7.57 -8.37
CA GLU A 281 24.25 6.76 -9.48
C GLU A 281 22.98 6.00 -9.09
N TRP A 282 22.99 5.34 -7.93
CA TRP A 282 21.79 4.73 -7.36
C TRP A 282 20.67 5.77 -7.21
N GLY A 283 20.96 6.92 -6.62
CA GLY A 283 19.99 7.99 -6.43
C GLY A 283 19.40 8.52 -7.74
N GLU A 284 20.19 8.62 -8.79
CA GLU A 284 19.74 9.09 -10.11
C GLU A 284 18.78 8.10 -10.79
N SER A 285 18.93 6.79 -10.52
CA SER A 285 18.03 5.74 -11.01
C SER A 285 16.60 5.85 -10.44
N LEU A 286 16.42 6.53 -9.32
CA LEU A 286 15.15 6.55 -8.59
C LEU A 286 14.10 7.45 -9.26
N PRO A 287 12.81 7.06 -9.19
CA PRO A 287 11.72 7.91 -9.64
C PRO A 287 11.64 9.19 -8.79
N PRO A 288 11.35 10.35 -9.41
CA PRO A 288 11.20 11.60 -8.69
C PRO A 288 9.88 11.66 -7.90
N LEU A 289 9.86 12.49 -6.87
CA LEU A 289 8.66 12.87 -6.13
C LEU A 289 7.76 13.77 -7.00
N ILE A 290 6.65 13.22 -7.46
CA ILE A 290 5.70 13.88 -8.36
C ILE A 290 4.52 14.44 -7.56
N ASN A 291 4.31 15.77 -7.63
CA ASN A 291 3.27 16.46 -6.87
C ASN A 291 1.85 16.00 -7.22
N GLU A 292 1.58 15.67 -8.48
CA GLU A 292 0.28 15.18 -8.95
C GLU A 292 -0.08 13.84 -8.30
N ILE A 293 0.91 12.95 -8.14
CA ILE A 293 0.73 11.67 -7.45
C ILE A 293 0.48 11.91 -5.96
N LEU A 294 1.21 12.84 -5.34
CA LEU A 294 0.98 13.22 -3.94
C LEU A 294 -0.44 13.75 -3.69
N ILE A 295 -1.01 14.52 -4.62
CA ILE A 295 -2.40 15.00 -4.53
C ILE A 295 -3.37 13.81 -4.56
N LEU A 296 -3.13 12.83 -5.43
CA LEU A 296 -3.95 11.64 -5.53
C LEU A 296 -3.86 10.78 -4.26
N GLU A 297 -2.64 10.51 -3.75
CA GLU A 297 -2.45 9.76 -2.51
C GLU A 297 -3.05 10.48 -1.31
N TRP A 298 -2.91 11.81 -1.23
CA TRP A 298 -3.59 12.62 -0.22
C TRP A 298 -5.12 12.46 -0.29
N PHE A 299 -5.69 12.48 -1.49
CA PHE A 299 -7.13 12.27 -1.68
C PHE A 299 -7.56 10.88 -1.23
N LEU A 300 -6.81 9.83 -1.62
CA LEU A 300 -7.10 8.45 -1.24
C LEU A 300 -7.00 8.26 0.28
N TYR A 301 -5.95 8.79 0.90
CA TYR A 301 -5.76 8.78 2.35
C TYR A 301 -6.93 9.44 3.09
N ASN A 302 -7.44 10.56 2.58
CA ASN A 302 -8.54 11.32 3.18
C ASN A 302 -9.92 10.94 2.65
N PHE A 303 -10.04 9.92 1.79
CA PHE A 303 -11.25 9.64 1.02
C PHE A 303 -12.48 9.48 1.90
N VAL A 304 -12.38 8.66 2.95
CA VAL A 304 -13.50 8.39 3.87
C VAL A 304 -13.95 9.67 4.58
N THR A 305 -13.01 10.48 5.08
CA THR A 305 -13.29 11.74 5.77
C THR A 305 -13.99 12.73 4.83
N ILE A 306 -13.43 12.92 3.63
CA ILE A 306 -14.01 13.79 2.59
C ILE A 306 -15.42 13.31 2.24
N PHE A 307 -15.58 12.01 2.02
CA PHE A 307 -16.86 11.39 1.69
C PHE A 307 -17.91 11.61 2.79
N VAL A 308 -17.55 11.45 4.06
CA VAL A 308 -18.46 11.70 5.19
C VAL A 308 -18.90 13.16 5.24
N ILE A 309 -17.98 14.12 5.07
CA ILE A 309 -18.31 15.56 5.06
C ILE A 309 -19.32 15.87 3.95
N PHE A 310 -19.06 15.42 2.71
CA PHE A 310 -19.99 15.62 1.60
C PHE A 310 -21.33 14.92 1.80
N SER A 311 -21.33 13.76 2.46
CA SER A 311 -22.55 13.04 2.83
C SER A 311 -23.38 13.84 3.84
N VAL A 312 -22.75 14.42 4.87
CA VAL A 312 -23.45 15.27 5.85
C VAL A 312 -24.04 16.50 5.18
N ILE A 313 -23.30 17.19 4.31
CA ILE A 313 -23.80 18.35 3.56
C ILE A 313 -25.00 17.94 2.69
N SER A 314 -24.88 16.84 1.95
CA SER A 314 -25.96 16.31 1.10
C SER A 314 -27.21 15.97 1.93
N PHE A 315 -27.03 15.37 3.10
CA PHE A 315 -28.10 15.07 4.04
C PHE A 315 -28.82 16.34 4.52
N LEU A 316 -28.08 17.37 4.94
CA LEU A 316 -28.64 18.66 5.36
C LEU A 316 -29.43 19.34 4.23
N VAL A 317 -28.93 19.30 3.00
CA VAL A 317 -29.64 19.82 1.82
C VAL A 317 -30.96 19.06 1.58
N ILE A 318 -30.95 17.73 1.71
CA ILE A 318 -32.16 16.91 1.60
C ILE A 318 -33.17 17.29 2.69
N LEU A 319 -32.72 17.45 3.94
CA LEU A 319 -33.57 17.89 5.05
C LEU A 319 -34.18 19.27 4.79
N LEU A 320 -33.41 20.22 4.25
CA LEU A 320 -33.92 21.53 3.86
C LEU A 320 -35.02 21.41 2.79
N PHE A 321 -34.83 20.58 1.76
CA PHE A 321 -35.87 20.36 0.75
C PHE A 321 -37.10 19.67 1.32
N MET A 322 -36.94 18.72 2.25
CA MET A 322 -38.04 18.08 2.97
C MET A 322 -38.82 19.09 3.81
N TYR A 323 -38.12 19.96 4.56
CA TYR A 323 -38.72 21.03 5.34
C TYR A 323 -39.49 22.03 4.45
N ARG A 324 -38.93 22.42 3.31
CA ARG A 324 -39.62 23.29 2.33
C ARG A 324 -40.89 22.63 1.79
N ARG A 325 -40.86 21.32 1.49
CA ARG A 325 -42.07 20.57 1.08
C ARG A 325 -43.10 20.53 2.20
N TYR A 326 -42.67 20.22 3.42
CA TYR A 326 -43.53 20.22 4.61
C TYR A 326 -44.25 21.55 4.79
N LYS A 327 -43.54 22.69 4.72
CA LYS A 327 -44.13 24.02 4.86
C LYS A 327 -45.07 24.42 3.72
N LEU A 328 -44.75 24.02 2.48
CA LEU A 328 -45.55 24.41 1.31
C LEU A 328 -46.80 23.55 1.12
N LYS A 329 -46.70 22.24 1.40
CA LYS A 329 -47.62 21.21 0.92
C LYS A 329 -48.06 20.22 1.99
N GLY A 330 -47.31 20.11 3.08
CA GLY A 330 -47.31 18.94 3.95
C GLY A 330 -46.53 17.78 3.33
N LEU A 331 -46.24 16.75 4.13
CA LEU A 331 -45.54 15.54 3.66
C LEU A 331 -46.48 14.43 3.17
N GLY A 332 -47.79 14.67 3.24
CA GLY A 332 -48.81 13.67 2.94
C GLY A 332 -49.03 12.68 4.10
N PRO A 333 -50.06 11.81 4.00
CA PRO A 333 -50.36 10.78 4.99
C PRO A 333 -49.30 9.68 5.07
N ARG A 334 -48.54 9.45 4.00
CA ARG A 334 -47.40 8.53 3.98
C ARG A 334 -46.15 9.34 3.69
N LEU A 335 -45.16 9.26 4.58
CA LEU A 335 -43.98 10.14 4.53
C LEU A 335 -43.23 10.04 3.18
N SER A 336 -43.04 8.82 2.65
CA SER A 336 -42.36 8.56 1.38
C SER A 336 -43.35 8.20 0.27
N SER A 337 -43.07 8.66 -0.96
CA SER A 337 -43.83 8.26 -2.15
C SER A 337 -43.79 6.74 -2.39
N LEU A 338 -42.73 6.05 -1.93
CA LEU A 338 -42.56 4.60 -2.07
C LEU A 338 -43.70 3.81 -1.43
N PHE A 339 -44.31 4.36 -0.38
CA PHE A 339 -45.33 3.65 0.37
C PHE A 339 -46.74 3.88 -0.15
N TYR A 340 -46.95 4.63 -1.24
CA TYR A 340 -48.27 4.84 -1.84
C TYR A 340 -48.71 3.63 -2.69
N ILE A 341 -49.04 2.55 -1.99
CA ILE A 341 -49.57 1.28 -2.50
C ILE A 341 -51.03 1.13 -2.05
N ASP A 342 -51.95 0.99 -2.99
CA ASP A 342 -53.41 0.99 -2.76
C ASP A 342 -54.16 -0.02 -3.63
N GLY A 343 -53.49 -1.09 -4.07
CA GLY A 343 -54.10 -2.21 -4.79
C GLY A 343 -53.28 -2.65 -6.00
N VAL A 344 -53.89 -3.46 -6.87
CA VAL A 344 -53.24 -3.94 -8.10
C VAL A 344 -53.43 -2.89 -9.21
N ASN A 345 -52.56 -1.89 -9.23
CA ASN A 345 -52.52 -0.85 -10.25
C ASN A 345 -51.07 -0.49 -10.63
N MET A 346 -50.86 0.10 -11.81
CA MET A 346 -49.52 0.39 -12.33
C MET A 346 -48.65 1.25 -11.40
N LYS A 347 -49.25 2.22 -10.68
CA LYS A 347 -48.55 3.04 -9.68
C LYS A 347 -48.08 2.18 -8.51
N SER A 348 -48.99 1.42 -7.90
CA SER A 348 -48.65 0.49 -6.81
C SER A 348 -47.59 -0.52 -7.23
N MET A 349 -47.68 -1.06 -8.45
CA MET A 349 -46.64 -1.93 -9.02
C MET A 349 -45.30 -1.20 -9.18
N GLY A 350 -45.31 0.05 -9.66
CA GLY A 350 -44.10 0.87 -9.77
C GLY A 350 -43.40 1.06 -8.43
N ASN A 351 -44.16 1.43 -7.39
CA ASN A 351 -43.64 1.54 -6.03
C ASN A 351 -43.12 0.20 -5.46
N ILE A 352 -43.84 -0.90 -5.66
CA ILE A 352 -43.40 -2.25 -5.23
C ILE A 352 -42.09 -2.65 -5.93
N LEU A 353 -42.00 -2.46 -7.25
CA LEU A 353 -40.78 -2.74 -8.02
C LEU A 353 -39.61 -1.86 -7.55
N CYS A 354 -39.87 -0.61 -7.18
CA CYS A 354 -38.84 0.27 -6.63
C CYS A 354 -38.38 -0.18 -5.23
N ILE A 355 -39.26 -0.70 -4.39
CA ILE A 355 -38.88 -1.26 -3.09
C ILE A 355 -38.04 -2.53 -3.29
N ALA A 356 -38.46 -3.42 -4.21
CA ALA A 356 -37.70 -4.61 -4.56
C ALA A 356 -36.31 -4.25 -5.11
N SER A 357 -36.21 -3.23 -5.97
CA SER A 357 -34.91 -2.77 -6.49
C SER A 357 -33.99 -2.23 -5.40
N ILE A 358 -34.52 -1.50 -4.42
CA ILE A 358 -33.76 -1.05 -3.24
C ILE A 358 -33.21 -2.25 -2.47
N ILE A 359 -34.04 -3.26 -2.17
CA ILE A 359 -33.63 -4.45 -1.41
C ILE A 359 -32.51 -5.18 -2.16
N ILE A 360 -32.68 -5.43 -3.45
CA ILE A 360 -31.67 -6.10 -4.30
C ILE A 360 -30.38 -5.28 -4.35
N ALA A 361 -30.45 -3.96 -4.46
CA ALA A 361 -29.28 -3.08 -4.43
C ALA A 361 -28.59 -3.00 -3.06
N VAL A 362 -29.30 -3.27 -1.96
CA VAL A 362 -28.67 -3.40 -0.64
C VAL A 362 -27.97 -4.75 -0.54
N LEU A 363 -28.58 -5.83 -1.04
CA LEU A 363 -27.94 -7.14 -1.11
C LEU A 363 -26.63 -7.07 -1.89
N SER A 364 -26.60 -6.35 -3.02
CA SER A 364 -25.39 -6.22 -3.84
C SER A 364 -24.16 -5.66 -3.11
N LEU A 365 -24.34 -4.93 -2.00
CA LEU A 365 -23.25 -4.34 -1.24
C LEU A 365 -22.39 -5.40 -0.53
N PHE A 366 -22.92 -6.61 -0.34
CA PHE A 366 -22.30 -7.70 0.42
C PHE A 366 -21.77 -8.85 -0.45
N PHE A 367 -21.87 -8.73 -1.77
CA PHE A 367 -21.39 -9.76 -2.70
C PHE A 367 -20.29 -9.20 -3.61
N PRO A 368 -19.37 -10.06 -4.11
CA PRO A 368 -18.37 -9.64 -5.09
C PRO A 368 -19.01 -9.13 -6.38
N TRP A 369 -18.40 -8.11 -6.99
CA TRP A 369 -18.86 -7.46 -8.21
C TRP A 369 -18.12 -8.00 -9.43
N TYR A 370 -16.87 -8.41 -9.27
CA TYR A 370 -16.09 -9.11 -10.29
C TYR A 370 -15.05 -10.01 -9.63
N THR A 371 -14.83 -11.19 -10.18
CA THR A 371 -13.86 -12.15 -9.64
C THR A 371 -13.10 -12.85 -10.74
N VAL A 372 -11.82 -13.09 -10.51
CA VAL A 372 -10.95 -13.98 -11.29
C VAL A 372 -10.45 -15.04 -10.33
N PHE A 373 -10.74 -16.30 -10.63
CA PHE A 373 -10.27 -17.46 -9.92
C PHE A 373 -9.16 -18.16 -10.72
N GLY A 374 -8.20 -18.71 -10.00
CA GLY A 374 -7.18 -19.60 -10.52
C GLY A 374 -7.10 -20.88 -9.70
N ASP A 375 -6.81 -22.00 -10.35
CA ASP A 375 -6.49 -23.27 -9.71
C ASP A 375 -5.29 -23.91 -10.41
N ILE A 376 -4.27 -24.27 -9.64
CA ILE A 376 -3.08 -25.01 -10.06
C ILE A 376 -3.06 -26.31 -9.27
N GLN A 377 -3.09 -27.44 -9.97
CA GLN A 377 -3.30 -28.75 -9.33
C GLN A 377 -2.02 -29.47 -8.91
N ILE A 378 -0.88 -29.08 -9.50
CA ILE A 378 0.42 -29.77 -9.38
C ILE A 378 1.52 -28.72 -9.25
N GLY A 379 2.61 -29.06 -8.56
CA GLY A 379 3.77 -28.19 -8.38
C GLY A 379 3.74 -27.41 -7.07
N GLU A 380 4.69 -26.51 -6.92
CA GLU A 380 4.90 -25.75 -5.67
C GLU A 380 3.83 -24.66 -5.48
N TYR A 381 3.23 -24.20 -6.58
CA TYR A 381 2.09 -23.26 -6.59
C TYR A 381 0.73 -23.94 -6.43
N LYS A 382 0.72 -25.21 -6.00
CA LYS A 382 -0.52 -25.98 -5.88
C LYS A 382 -1.51 -25.26 -4.97
N THR A 383 -2.69 -25.00 -5.50
CA THR A 383 -3.79 -24.41 -4.75
C THR A 383 -4.66 -25.50 -4.15
N PRO A 384 -5.34 -25.25 -3.01
CA PRO A 384 -6.31 -26.18 -2.43
C PRO A 384 -7.59 -26.33 -3.28
N GLY A 385 -7.66 -25.60 -4.40
CA GLY A 385 -8.80 -25.50 -5.32
C GLY A 385 -8.83 -24.10 -5.93
N MET A 386 -10.00 -23.67 -6.41
CA MET A 386 -10.19 -22.33 -6.97
C MET A 386 -9.97 -21.23 -5.93
N VAL A 387 -8.93 -20.45 -6.11
CA VAL A 387 -8.59 -19.31 -5.27
C VAL A 387 -8.73 -17.99 -6.03
N LYS A 388 -9.00 -16.89 -5.31
CA LYS A 388 -9.26 -15.58 -5.91
C LYS A 388 -7.95 -14.85 -6.24
N LEU A 389 -7.68 -14.69 -7.53
CA LEU A 389 -6.55 -13.91 -8.04
C LEU A 389 -6.91 -12.43 -8.20
N ILE A 390 -8.13 -12.11 -8.60
CA ILE A 390 -8.62 -10.73 -8.65
C ILE A 390 -10.01 -10.71 -8.04
N GLU A 391 -10.27 -9.75 -7.16
CA GLU A 391 -11.58 -9.50 -6.59
C GLU A 391 -11.88 -8.02 -6.64
N ILE A 392 -13.06 -7.66 -7.15
CA ILE A 392 -13.64 -6.34 -6.99
C ILE A 392 -14.90 -6.53 -6.17
N ASP A 393 -14.94 -5.98 -4.97
CA ASP A 393 -16.10 -6.02 -4.08
C ASP A 393 -16.45 -4.63 -3.54
N GLY A 394 -17.58 -4.54 -2.83
CA GLY A 394 -18.04 -3.29 -2.26
C GLY A 394 -17.28 -2.84 -1.00
N LEU A 395 -16.64 -3.73 -0.25
CA LEU A 395 -16.04 -3.45 1.05
C LEU A 395 -14.56 -3.09 0.92
N ASN A 396 -13.79 -3.95 0.25
CA ASN A 396 -12.35 -3.87 0.07
C ASN A 396 -11.95 -3.23 -1.25
N GLY A 397 -12.90 -3.02 -2.18
CA GLY A 397 -12.62 -2.42 -3.47
C GLY A 397 -11.96 -3.42 -4.42
N LEU A 398 -10.93 -2.98 -5.15
CA LEU A 398 -10.14 -3.85 -6.03
C LEU A 398 -8.99 -4.48 -5.25
N GLN A 399 -8.85 -5.79 -5.35
CA GLN A 399 -7.75 -6.58 -4.82
C GLN A 399 -7.22 -7.46 -5.94
N VAL A 400 -5.91 -7.43 -6.13
CA VAL A 400 -5.17 -8.34 -7.00
C VAL A 400 -4.25 -9.14 -6.10
N ASN A 401 -4.28 -10.46 -6.23
CA ASN A 401 -3.51 -11.40 -5.43
C ASN A 401 -2.66 -12.30 -6.34
N LEU A 402 -1.54 -12.75 -5.80
CA LEU A 402 -0.65 -13.72 -6.43
C LEU A 402 -0.61 -15.03 -5.66
N LEU A 403 -0.24 -16.08 -6.40
CA LEU A 403 0.05 -17.39 -5.84
C LEU A 403 1.51 -17.43 -5.41
N GLU A 404 1.72 -17.87 -4.19
CA GLU A 404 3.02 -18.09 -3.60
C GLU A 404 3.28 -19.59 -3.48
N ALA A 405 4.47 -20.00 -3.90
CA ALA A 405 4.93 -21.37 -3.77
C ALA A 405 4.87 -21.79 -2.30
N ASN A 406 4.20 -22.89 -2.00
CA ASN A 406 4.06 -23.48 -0.66
C ASN A 406 3.41 -22.60 0.44
N SER A 407 3.09 -21.32 0.18
CA SER A 407 2.56 -20.38 1.18
C SER A 407 1.15 -19.84 0.86
N GLY A 408 0.62 -20.06 -0.35
CA GLY A 408 -0.77 -19.76 -0.68
C GLY A 408 -0.97 -18.45 -1.45
N ILE A 409 -1.79 -17.53 -0.95
CA ILE A 409 -2.20 -16.31 -1.66
C ILE A 409 -1.64 -15.08 -0.95
N ILE A 410 -0.96 -14.20 -1.67
CA ILE A 410 -0.53 -12.88 -1.17
C ILE A 410 -1.25 -11.78 -1.95
N GLN A 411 -1.67 -10.71 -1.26
CA GLN A 411 -2.27 -9.55 -1.90
C GLN A 411 -1.20 -8.66 -2.55
N LEU A 412 -1.23 -8.50 -3.86
CA LEU A 412 -0.28 -7.75 -4.69
C LEU A 412 -0.66 -6.28 -4.91
N VAL A 413 -1.92 -5.98 -5.16
CA VAL A 413 -2.40 -4.59 -5.33
C VAL A 413 -3.74 -4.46 -4.64
N ALA A 414 -3.93 -3.36 -3.92
CA ALA A 414 -5.23 -3.00 -3.36
C ALA A 414 -5.57 -1.57 -3.75
N LEU A 415 -6.82 -1.35 -4.18
CA LEU A 415 -7.42 -0.02 -4.21
C LEU A 415 -8.57 -0.02 -3.19
N PRO A 416 -8.31 0.36 -1.93
CA PRO A 416 -9.24 0.19 -0.81
C PRO A 416 -10.34 1.27 -0.80
N ILE A 417 -11.09 1.36 -1.90
CA ILE A 417 -12.25 2.24 -2.02
C ILE A 417 -13.50 1.46 -1.58
N PRO A 418 -14.17 1.84 -0.49
CA PRO A 418 -15.37 1.17 -0.03
C PRO A 418 -16.56 1.55 -0.93
N PHE A 419 -16.66 0.97 -2.13
CA PHE A 419 -17.72 1.28 -3.08
C PHE A 419 -19.13 1.02 -2.50
N SER A 420 -19.25 0.09 -1.56
CA SER A 420 -20.47 -0.19 -0.79
C SER A 420 -20.96 1.04 -0.02
N LEU A 421 -20.04 1.83 0.57
CA LEU A 421 -20.35 3.06 1.28
C LEU A 421 -20.94 4.10 0.31
N ILE A 422 -20.35 4.24 -0.88
CA ILE A 422 -20.81 5.16 -1.93
C ILE A 422 -22.22 4.79 -2.41
N ILE A 423 -22.41 3.50 -2.76
CA ILE A 423 -23.71 3.03 -3.27
C ILE A 423 -24.76 3.08 -2.17
N GLY A 424 -24.45 2.58 -0.97
CA GLY A 424 -25.34 2.53 0.19
C GLY A 424 -25.82 3.91 0.62
N MET A 425 -24.91 4.89 0.73
CA MET A 425 -25.27 6.29 1.00
C MET A 425 -26.17 6.85 -0.12
N GLY A 426 -25.88 6.50 -1.36
CA GLY A 426 -26.72 6.86 -2.50
C GLY A 426 -28.14 6.27 -2.43
N ILE A 427 -28.30 5.05 -1.91
CA ILE A 427 -29.61 4.41 -1.67
C ILE A 427 -30.35 5.18 -0.57
N LEU A 428 -29.67 5.48 0.55
CA LEU A 428 -30.23 6.25 1.66
C LEU A 428 -30.75 7.63 1.19
N PHE A 429 -29.91 8.39 0.48
CA PHE A 429 -30.31 9.69 -0.06
C PHE A 429 -31.41 9.60 -1.10
N PHE A 430 -31.47 8.51 -1.86
CA PHE A 430 -32.58 8.27 -2.76
C PHE A 430 -33.89 8.10 -1.97
N ILE A 431 -33.92 7.23 -0.95
CA ILE A 431 -35.10 7.00 -0.10
C ILE A 431 -35.54 8.31 0.56
N LEU A 432 -34.64 9.04 1.22
CA LEU A 432 -34.97 10.34 1.82
C LEU A 432 -35.48 11.34 0.76
N GLY A 433 -34.89 11.30 -0.43
CA GLY A 433 -35.29 12.14 -1.56
C GLY A 433 -36.72 11.91 -2.07
N THR A 434 -37.35 10.78 -1.72
CA THR A 434 -38.76 10.44 -2.04
C THR A 434 -39.78 11.05 -1.06
N VAL A 435 -39.32 11.59 0.07
CA VAL A 435 -40.20 12.09 1.14
C VAL A 435 -40.97 13.34 0.69
N GLY A 436 -42.29 13.33 0.89
CA GLY A 436 -43.18 14.43 0.54
C GLY A 436 -43.29 14.73 -0.97
N ILE A 437 -43.04 13.75 -1.84
CA ILE A 437 -43.34 13.89 -3.27
C ILE A 437 -44.85 13.71 -3.48
N GLU A 438 -45.50 14.70 -4.08
CA GLU A 438 -46.96 14.72 -4.32
C GLU A 438 -47.40 14.04 -5.62
N LYS A 439 -46.52 13.87 -6.62
CA LYS A 439 -46.89 13.37 -7.96
C LYS A 439 -46.05 12.16 -8.35
N SER A 440 -46.72 11.12 -8.85
CA SER A 440 -46.12 9.88 -9.34
C SER A 440 -45.04 10.17 -10.38
N ARG A 441 -45.32 11.04 -11.36
CA ARG A 441 -44.36 11.42 -12.40
C ARG A 441 -43.04 11.99 -11.86
N LYS A 442 -43.07 12.70 -10.72
CA LYS A 442 -41.86 13.24 -10.09
C LYS A 442 -41.09 12.15 -9.33
N ALA A 443 -41.79 11.20 -8.72
CA ALA A 443 -41.17 10.00 -8.14
C ALA A 443 -40.55 9.14 -9.24
N GLY A 444 -41.26 8.89 -10.34
CA GLY A 444 -40.79 8.07 -11.45
C GLY A 444 -39.50 8.59 -12.10
N LYS A 445 -39.36 9.91 -12.28
CA LYS A 445 -38.09 10.51 -12.73
C LYS A 445 -36.91 10.20 -11.79
N LYS A 446 -37.15 10.20 -10.47
CA LYS A 446 -36.12 9.83 -9.49
C LYS A 446 -35.81 8.34 -9.54
N TYR A 447 -36.81 7.49 -9.77
CA TYR A 447 -36.63 6.03 -9.84
C TYR A 447 -35.79 5.66 -11.08
N ILE A 448 -36.07 6.27 -12.25
CA ILE A 448 -35.23 6.10 -13.45
C ILE A 448 -33.79 6.56 -13.19
N LEU A 449 -33.62 7.78 -12.65
CA LEU A 449 -32.28 8.32 -12.38
C LEU A 449 -31.50 7.43 -11.40
N ARG A 450 -32.16 6.87 -10.38
CA ARG A 450 -31.50 5.94 -9.47
C ARG A 450 -31.16 4.62 -10.15
N GLY A 451 -32.06 4.11 -10.99
CA GLY A 451 -31.82 2.90 -11.77
C GLY A 451 -30.58 3.04 -12.66
N LEU A 452 -30.45 4.14 -13.39
CA LEU A 452 -29.25 4.46 -14.17
C LEU A 452 -27.98 4.50 -13.30
N LYS A 453 -28.06 5.10 -12.10
CA LYS A 453 -26.92 5.14 -11.16
C LYS A 453 -26.51 3.77 -10.64
N PHE A 454 -27.41 2.78 -10.57
CA PHE A 454 -27.05 1.41 -10.22
C PHE A 454 -26.30 0.69 -11.34
N LEU A 455 -26.48 1.09 -12.61
CA LEU A 455 -25.79 0.48 -13.75
C LEU A 455 -24.34 0.98 -13.88
N ILE A 456 -24.06 2.22 -13.47
CA ILE A 456 -22.75 2.88 -13.65
C ILE A 456 -21.57 2.05 -13.08
N PRO A 457 -21.61 1.56 -11.83
CA PRO A 457 -20.47 0.80 -11.27
C PRO A 457 -20.11 -0.44 -12.09
N VAL A 458 -21.13 -1.16 -12.58
CA VAL A 458 -20.93 -2.38 -13.38
C VAL A 458 -20.31 -2.05 -14.74
N ILE A 459 -20.77 -0.96 -15.37
CA ILE A 459 -20.18 -0.48 -16.64
C ILE A 459 -18.73 -0.05 -16.42
N LEU A 460 -18.43 0.68 -15.36
CA LEU A 460 -17.07 1.12 -15.05
C LEU A 460 -16.14 -0.07 -14.79
N ILE A 461 -16.59 -1.09 -14.06
CA ILE A 461 -15.82 -2.32 -13.87
C ILE A 461 -15.49 -2.96 -15.22
N ILE A 462 -16.47 -3.16 -16.09
CA ILE A 462 -16.24 -3.77 -17.41
C ILE A 462 -15.24 -2.94 -18.22
N LEU A 463 -15.36 -1.60 -18.21
CA LEU A 463 -14.42 -0.72 -18.89
C LEU A 463 -13.00 -0.82 -18.33
N VAL A 464 -12.86 -0.92 -16.99
CA VAL A 464 -11.56 -1.14 -16.34
C VAL A 464 -10.98 -2.47 -16.77
N ILE A 465 -11.76 -3.57 -16.76
CA ILE A 465 -11.30 -4.90 -17.18
C ILE A 465 -10.88 -4.91 -18.67
N ILE A 466 -11.64 -4.27 -19.55
CA ILE A 466 -11.29 -4.13 -20.97
C ILE A 466 -9.95 -3.38 -21.14
N SER A 467 -9.76 -2.33 -20.35
CA SER A 467 -8.56 -1.50 -20.41
C SER A 467 -7.39 -2.09 -19.61
N PHE A 468 -7.59 -3.22 -18.92
CA PHE A 468 -6.68 -3.69 -17.89
C PHE A 468 -5.37 -4.18 -18.51
N ALA A 469 -5.42 -4.93 -19.62
CA ALA A 469 -4.21 -5.33 -20.34
C ALA A 469 -3.38 -4.13 -20.82
N THR A 470 -4.04 -3.07 -21.33
CA THR A 470 -3.34 -1.87 -21.84
C THR A 470 -2.74 -1.04 -20.71
N PHE A 471 -3.50 -0.85 -19.63
CA PHE A 471 -3.06 -0.09 -18.45
C PHE A 471 -1.96 -0.81 -17.68
N ALA A 472 -2.09 -2.14 -17.48
CA ALA A 472 -1.05 -2.96 -16.86
C ALA A 472 0.28 -2.87 -17.64
N LEU A 473 0.24 -2.98 -18.97
CA LEU A 473 1.46 -2.90 -19.79
C LEU A 473 2.18 -1.54 -19.70
N GLN A 474 1.45 -0.44 -19.52
CA GLN A 474 2.05 0.90 -19.36
C GLN A 474 2.48 1.20 -17.93
N PHE A 475 1.68 0.81 -16.92
CA PHE A 475 1.99 1.07 -15.53
C PHE A 475 3.16 0.20 -15.03
N PHE A 476 3.30 -0.99 -15.60
CA PHE A 476 4.36 -1.93 -15.27
C PHE A 476 5.50 -1.97 -16.30
N SER A 477 5.68 -0.95 -17.15
CA SER A 477 6.79 -0.95 -18.10
C SER A 477 8.17 -0.91 -17.44
N ASN A 478 8.23 -0.46 -16.18
CA ASN A 478 9.47 -0.26 -15.41
C ASN A 478 9.70 -1.34 -14.35
N ILE A 479 8.80 -2.33 -14.25
CA ILE A 479 8.91 -3.46 -13.34
C ILE A 479 8.81 -4.69 -14.24
N GLU A 480 9.77 -5.62 -14.18
CA GLU A 480 9.70 -6.86 -14.96
C GLU A 480 8.48 -7.69 -14.50
N VAL A 481 7.31 -7.40 -15.06
CA VAL A 481 6.13 -8.23 -14.83
C VAL A 481 6.39 -9.57 -15.50
N PRO A 482 6.31 -10.68 -14.75
CA PRO A 482 6.47 -12.01 -15.31
C PRO A 482 5.57 -12.15 -16.55
N GLN A 483 6.13 -12.67 -17.65
CA GLN A 483 5.43 -12.83 -18.93
C GLN A 483 4.08 -13.55 -18.76
N ASP A 484 4.02 -14.42 -17.77
CA ASP A 484 2.88 -15.21 -17.35
C ASP A 484 1.67 -14.35 -16.99
N MET A 485 1.88 -13.24 -16.28
CA MET A 485 0.81 -12.33 -15.88
C MET A 485 0.25 -11.56 -17.08
N LYS A 486 1.09 -11.21 -18.06
CA LYS A 486 0.62 -10.57 -19.31
C LYS A 486 -0.31 -11.50 -20.09
N GLY A 487 0.00 -12.79 -20.14
CA GLY A 487 -0.85 -13.81 -20.77
C GLY A 487 -2.24 -13.92 -20.12
N VAL A 488 -2.28 -14.01 -18.80
CA VAL A 488 -3.54 -14.05 -18.02
C VAL A 488 -4.36 -12.78 -18.23
N LEU A 489 -3.75 -11.61 -18.12
CA LEU A 489 -4.43 -10.32 -18.24
C LEU A 489 -4.99 -10.07 -19.65
N SER A 490 -4.25 -10.47 -20.69
CA SER A 490 -4.70 -10.38 -22.08
C SER A 490 -5.97 -11.22 -22.30
N GLU A 491 -6.01 -12.43 -21.76
CA GLU A 491 -7.16 -13.31 -21.92
C GLU A 491 -8.42 -12.72 -21.25
N ILE A 492 -8.28 -12.25 -20.00
CA ILE A 492 -9.39 -11.66 -19.24
C ILE A 492 -9.94 -10.44 -19.98
N SER A 493 -9.05 -9.58 -20.49
CA SER A 493 -9.43 -8.35 -21.20
C SER A 493 -10.17 -8.64 -22.52
N SER A 494 -9.86 -9.76 -23.17
CA SER A 494 -10.52 -10.18 -24.43
C SER A 494 -11.97 -10.64 -24.24
N SER A 495 -12.31 -11.17 -23.05
CA SER A 495 -13.63 -11.70 -22.71
C SER A 495 -14.07 -11.21 -21.32
N PRO A 496 -14.35 -9.91 -21.15
CA PRO A 496 -14.44 -9.25 -19.83
C PRO A 496 -15.71 -9.56 -19.03
N ILE A 497 -16.69 -10.29 -19.59
CA ILE A 497 -17.98 -10.54 -18.91
C ILE A 497 -17.92 -11.82 -18.10
N SER A 498 -17.53 -12.93 -18.72
CA SER A 498 -17.27 -14.21 -18.07
C SER A 498 -16.61 -15.17 -19.05
N ASN A 499 -15.68 -15.99 -18.56
CA ASN A 499 -15.13 -17.12 -19.31
C ASN A 499 -14.45 -18.12 -18.36
N GLU A 500 -14.12 -19.30 -18.90
CA GLU A 500 -13.26 -20.30 -18.27
C GLU A 500 -12.17 -20.71 -19.28
N LYS A 501 -10.91 -20.75 -18.86
CA LYS A 501 -9.80 -21.13 -19.74
C LYS A 501 -8.68 -21.82 -19.00
N VAL A 502 -8.03 -22.74 -19.68
CA VAL A 502 -6.80 -23.37 -19.20
C VAL A 502 -5.62 -22.72 -19.93
N LEU A 503 -4.66 -22.21 -19.17
CA LEU A 503 -3.42 -21.64 -19.71
C LEU A 503 -2.23 -22.42 -19.18
N THR A 504 -1.19 -22.57 -20.00
CA THR A 504 0.10 -23.09 -19.57
C THR A 504 1.07 -21.93 -19.50
N LEU A 505 1.53 -21.64 -18.30
CA LEU A 505 2.40 -20.54 -17.97
C LEU A 505 3.81 -21.09 -17.66
N PRO A 506 4.88 -20.45 -18.17
CA PRO A 506 6.27 -20.84 -17.90
C PRO A 506 6.62 -21.13 -16.43
N GLU A 507 6.17 -20.29 -15.50
CA GLU A 507 6.51 -20.33 -14.07
C GLU A 507 5.47 -21.11 -13.26
N TYR A 508 4.18 -20.85 -13.51
CA TYR A 508 3.07 -21.45 -12.75
C TYR A 508 2.61 -22.81 -13.27
N GLY A 509 3.10 -23.26 -14.42
CA GLY A 509 2.60 -24.46 -15.09
C GLY A 509 1.16 -24.29 -15.60
N THR A 510 0.36 -25.35 -15.53
CA THR A 510 -1.02 -25.33 -16.02
C THR A 510 -1.96 -24.74 -14.98
N ILE A 511 -2.55 -23.57 -15.30
CA ILE A 511 -3.54 -22.89 -14.48
C ILE A 511 -4.94 -22.99 -15.10
N TYR A 512 -5.92 -23.37 -14.29
CA TYR A 512 -7.34 -23.30 -14.62
C TYR A 512 -7.88 -21.95 -14.15
N LEU A 513 -8.31 -21.12 -15.10
CA LEU A 513 -8.85 -19.80 -14.84
C LEU A 513 -10.35 -19.77 -15.03
N LYS A 514 -11.04 -19.06 -14.15
CA LYS A 514 -12.47 -18.73 -14.28
C LYS A 514 -12.69 -17.31 -13.86
N TRP A 515 -13.33 -16.51 -14.69
CA TRP A 515 -13.65 -15.14 -14.32
C TRP A 515 -15.04 -14.71 -14.74
N GLY A 516 -15.47 -13.60 -14.16
CA GLY A 516 -16.64 -12.88 -14.63
C GLY A 516 -17.26 -11.96 -13.61
N ILE A 517 -18.38 -11.36 -14.03
CA ILE A 517 -19.23 -10.54 -13.18
C ILE A 517 -19.77 -11.35 -12.00
N GLY A 518 -19.57 -10.82 -10.80
CA GLY A 518 -20.05 -11.42 -9.57
C GLY A 518 -21.53 -11.14 -9.30
N LEU A 519 -22.08 -11.82 -8.28
CA LEU A 519 -23.48 -11.67 -7.88
C LEU A 519 -23.84 -10.22 -7.52
N GLY A 520 -22.94 -9.44 -6.94
CA GLY A 520 -23.20 -8.05 -6.62
C GLY A 520 -23.43 -7.20 -7.88
N SER A 521 -22.68 -7.44 -8.96
CA SER A 521 -22.94 -6.78 -10.25
C SER A 521 -24.29 -7.20 -10.84
N ILE A 522 -24.64 -8.49 -10.78
CA ILE A 522 -25.94 -9.00 -11.26
C ILE A 522 -27.10 -8.37 -10.49
N PHE A 523 -26.96 -8.24 -9.17
CA PHE A 523 -27.95 -7.56 -8.33
C PHE A 523 -28.04 -6.07 -8.66
N LEU A 524 -26.92 -5.37 -8.87
CA LEU A 524 -26.95 -3.96 -9.30
C LEU A 524 -27.61 -3.77 -10.67
N LEU A 525 -27.32 -4.63 -11.64
CA LEU A 525 -27.97 -4.61 -12.97
C LEU A 525 -29.48 -4.82 -12.83
N THR A 526 -29.88 -5.82 -12.06
CA THR A 526 -31.29 -6.16 -11.82
C THR A 526 -32.02 -5.03 -11.10
N ALA A 527 -31.44 -4.48 -10.04
CA ALA A 527 -31.97 -3.33 -9.34
C ALA A 527 -32.08 -2.10 -10.26
N GLY A 528 -31.08 -1.89 -11.12
CA GLY A 528 -31.08 -0.83 -12.12
C GLY A 528 -32.28 -0.93 -13.07
N ILE A 529 -32.46 -2.11 -13.68
CA ILE A 529 -33.56 -2.40 -14.63
C ILE A 529 -34.92 -2.25 -13.93
N LEU A 530 -35.10 -2.88 -12.76
CA LEU A 530 -36.35 -2.81 -12.00
C LEU A 530 -36.71 -1.37 -11.62
N SER A 531 -35.72 -0.56 -11.20
CA SER A 531 -35.92 0.84 -10.85
C SER A 531 -36.29 1.70 -12.06
N ILE A 532 -35.76 1.40 -13.25
CA ILE A 532 -36.13 2.07 -14.50
C ILE A 532 -37.57 1.73 -14.87
N ILE A 533 -37.95 0.44 -14.86
CA ILE A 533 -39.31 -0.01 -15.15
C ILE A 533 -40.30 0.62 -14.16
N ALA A 534 -39.98 0.58 -12.86
CA ALA A 534 -40.75 1.24 -11.81
C ALA A 534 -40.98 2.72 -12.11
N GLY A 535 -39.93 3.44 -12.52
CA GLY A 535 -40.03 4.85 -12.82
C GLY A 535 -40.83 5.16 -14.09
N VAL A 536 -40.78 4.27 -15.09
CA VAL A 536 -41.63 4.35 -16.29
C VAL A 536 -43.11 4.20 -15.92
N PHE A 537 -43.47 3.24 -15.07
CA PHE A 537 -44.85 3.06 -14.59
C PHE A 537 -45.37 4.29 -13.85
N GLU A 538 -44.56 4.85 -12.96
CA GLU A 538 -44.87 6.07 -12.21
C GLU A 538 -45.05 7.30 -13.14
N ILE A 539 -44.25 7.41 -14.20
CA ILE A 539 -44.37 8.48 -15.19
C ILE A 539 -45.65 8.35 -16.02
N PHE A 540 -45.97 7.14 -16.49
CA PHE A 540 -47.17 6.89 -17.29
C PHE A 540 -48.46 7.10 -16.51
N THR A 541 -48.49 6.70 -15.23
CA THR A 541 -49.68 6.89 -14.39
C THR A 541 -49.98 8.38 -14.10
N ASN A 542 -48.94 9.20 -13.88
CA ASN A 542 -49.05 10.63 -13.61
C ASN A 542 -50.13 11.04 -12.57
N GLN A 543 -50.33 10.23 -11.55
CA GLN A 543 -51.31 10.45 -10.48
C GLN A 543 -50.78 11.35 -9.37
N SER A 544 -51.71 12.00 -8.65
CA SER A 544 -51.39 12.67 -7.38
C SER A 544 -51.43 11.66 -6.25
N PHE A 545 -50.39 11.62 -5.40
CA PHE A 545 -50.34 10.77 -4.21
C PHE A 545 -51.19 11.32 -3.06
N PHE A 546 -51.25 12.64 -2.92
CA PHE A 546 -52.06 13.33 -1.91
C PHE A 546 -52.38 14.76 -2.36
N GLU A 547 -53.38 15.38 -1.74
CA GLU A 547 -53.77 16.77 -2.01
C GLU A 547 -53.05 17.78 -1.12
N ASN A 548 -52.84 19.00 -1.64
CA ASN A 548 -52.14 20.07 -0.93
C ASN A 548 -52.97 20.63 0.24
N ARG A 549 -52.34 20.87 1.39
CA ARG A 549 -52.98 21.59 2.52
C ARG A 549 -53.59 22.95 2.13
N LYS A 550 -53.05 23.63 1.11
CA LYS A 550 -53.58 24.91 0.61
C LYS A 550 -54.88 24.81 -0.19
N ASN A 551 -55.30 23.62 -0.63
CA ASN A 551 -56.57 23.42 -1.35
C ASN A 551 -57.71 23.00 -0.41
N ILE A 552 -57.43 22.84 0.89
CA ILE A 552 -58.37 22.37 1.92
C ILE A 552 -58.76 23.54 2.87
N ALA A 553 -58.21 24.75 2.65
CA ALA A 553 -58.46 25.95 3.44
C ALA A 553 -59.24 26.98 2.64
#